data_AF-A0A5D0RLZ0-F1
#
_entry.id   AF-A0A5D0RLZ0-F1
#
_cell.length_a   1.000
_cell.length_b   1.000
_cell.length_c   1.000
_cell.angle_alpha   90.00
_cell.angle_beta   90.00
_cell.angle_gamma   90.00
#
_symmetry.space_group_name_H-M   'P 1'
#
loop_
_entity.id
_entity.type
_entity.pdbx_description
1 polymer ?
#
loop_
_entity_poly.entity_id
_entity_poly.type
_entity_poly.pdbx_seq_one_letter_code
_entity_poly.pdbx_strand_id
1 'polypeptide(L)' 'MTVMNHPPAINIPPARRFVTDVEIGEIFGCHRTWVWRMLKRSDFPRPLKLSPGVTRWRAEDIEAWIAEKEKETAK' A
#
# COMPACT_ATOMS: atom_id res chain seq x y z
N MET A 1 -8.37 -5.61 -23.03
CA MET A 1 -9.32 -5.02 -22.07
C MET A 1 -9.27 -5.81 -20.78
N THR A 2 -8.42 -5.41 -19.84
CA THR A 2 -8.42 -6.01 -18.49
C THR A 2 -9.47 -5.28 -17.68
N VAL A 3 -10.60 -5.94 -17.43
CA VAL A 3 -11.59 -5.47 -16.46
C VAL A 3 -10.92 -5.41 -15.10
N MET A 4 -10.61 -4.20 -14.63
CA MET A 4 -10.22 -3.94 -13.24
C MET A 4 -11.47 -4.14 -12.39
N ASN A 5 -11.70 -5.38 -11.97
CA ASN A 5 -12.76 -5.72 -11.03
C ASN A 5 -12.33 -5.15 -9.67
N HIS A 6 -12.80 -3.95 -9.35
CA HIS A 6 -12.62 -3.32 -8.05
C HIS A 6 -13.40 -4.17 -7.02
N PRO A 7 -12.77 -4.71 -5.97
CA PRO A 7 -13.50 -5.43 -4.95
C PRO A 7 -14.52 -4.49 -4.29
N PRO A 8 -15.73 -4.96 -3.94
CA PRO A 8 -16.71 -4.14 -3.26
C PRO A 8 -16.11 -3.59 -1.97
N ALA A 9 -16.42 -2.33 -1.67
CA ALA A 9 -16.01 -1.64 -0.45
C ALA A 9 -16.52 -2.36 0.79
N ILE A 10 -15.81 -3.39 1.23
CA ILE A 10 -16.02 -3.99 2.54
C ILE A 10 -15.59 -2.91 3.53
N ASN A 11 -16.54 -2.37 4.30
CA ASN A 11 -16.25 -1.46 5.40
C ASN A 11 -15.67 -2.28 6.57
N ILE A 12 -14.34 -2.43 6.61
CA ILE A 12 -13.63 -3.03 7.77
C ILE A 12 -13.22 -1.84 8.64
N PRO A 13 -13.50 -1.85 9.96
CA PRO A 13 -13.12 -0.77 10.85
C PRO A 13 -11.63 -0.42 10.74
N PRO A 14 -11.26 0.87 10.87
CA PRO A 14 -9.96 1.42 10.46
C PRO A 14 -8.77 0.82 11.21
N ALA A 15 -8.99 0.17 12.35
CA ALA A 15 -7.92 -0.30 13.23
C ALA A 15 -7.09 -1.46 12.67
N ARG A 16 -7.54 -2.20 11.63
CA ARG A 16 -6.79 -3.34 11.07
C ARG A 16 -7.02 -3.52 9.56
N ARG A 17 -6.92 -2.45 8.78
CA ARG A 17 -7.06 -2.53 7.32
C ARG A 17 -5.75 -2.99 6.69
N PHE A 18 -5.85 -3.99 5.81
CA PHE A 18 -4.78 -4.35 4.91
C PHE A 18 -5.03 -3.73 3.55
N VAL A 19 -3.99 -3.15 2.94
CA VAL A 19 -4.04 -2.57 1.59
C VAL A 19 -3.26 -3.42 0.60
N THR A 20 -3.69 -3.36 -0.65
CA THR A 20 -3.09 -4.05 -1.80
C THR A 20 -2.06 -3.18 -2.51
N ASP A 21 -1.23 -3.77 -3.36
CA ASP A 21 -0.30 -3.03 -4.22
C ASP A 21 -1.02 -2.11 -5.23
N VAL A 22 -2.27 -2.45 -5.58
CA VAL A 22 -3.11 -1.62 -6.44
C VAL A 22 -3.58 -0.38 -5.68
N GLU A 23 -4.18 -0.56 -4.49
CA GLU A 23 -4.65 0.55 -3.66
C GLU A 23 -3.51 1.51 -3.29
N ILE A 24 -2.34 0.98 -2.92
CA ILE A 24 -1.16 1.80 -2.67
C ILE A 24 -0.80 2.60 -3.94
N GLY A 25 -0.78 1.94 -5.10
CA GLY A 25 -0.56 2.63 -6.38
C GLY A 25 -1.54 3.78 -6.59
N GLU A 26 -2.83 3.54 -6.38
CA GLU A 26 -3.89 4.56 -6.52
C GLU A 26 -3.70 5.73 -5.55
N ILE A 27 -3.36 5.47 -4.28
CA ILE A 27 -3.07 6.51 -3.27
C ILE A 27 -1.95 7.44 -3.75
N PHE A 28 -0.91 6.90 -4.38
CA PHE A 28 0.24 7.67 -4.90
C PHE A 28 0.08 8.14 -6.36
N GLY A 29 -1.08 7.92 -6.99
CA GLY A 29 -1.29 8.21 -8.42
C GLY A 29 -0.34 7.44 -9.35
N CYS A 30 0.20 6.31 -8.89
CA CYS A 30 1.18 5.48 -9.57
C CYS A 30 0.61 4.12 -9.95
N HIS A 31 1.19 3.47 -10.98
CA HIS A 31 0.79 2.11 -11.31
C HIS A 31 1.30 1.11 -10.25
N ARG A 32 0.59 0.00 -10.02
CA ARG A 32 0.95 -1.05 -9.03
C ARG A 32 2.41 -1.53 -9.11
N THR A 33 3.01 -1.51 -10.30
CA THR A 33 4.42 -1.89 -10.52
C THR A 33 5.39 -0.97 -9.80
N TRP A 34 5.03 0.29 -9.55
CA TRP A 34 5.80 1.23 -8.75
C TRP A 34 5.95 0.75 -7.29
N VAL A 35 4.88 0.20 -6.70
CA VAL A 35 4.90 -0.34 -5.33
C VAL A 35 5.93 -1.48 -5.21
N TRP A 36 5.94 -2.40 -6.17
CA TRP A 36 6.94 -3.48 -6.23
C TRP A 36 8.37 -2.97 -6.48
N ARG A 37 8.55 -1.82 -7.14
CA ARG A 37 9.89 -1.18 -7.26
C ARG A 37 10.31 -0.54 -5.94
N MET A 38 9.38 0.07 -5.21
CA MET A 38 9.64 0.67 -3.91
C MET A 38 10.06 -0.35 -2.86
N LEU A 39 9.67 -1.63 -2.99
CA LEU A 39 10.17 -2.71 -2.14
C LEU A 39 11.69 -2.91 -2.20
N LYS A 40 12.37 -2.43 -3.25
CA LYS A 40 13.84 -2.44 -3.31
C LYS A 40 14.47 -1.33 -2.48
N ARG A 41 13.69 -0.31 -2.09
CA ARG A 41 14.12 0.77 -1.22
C ARG A 41 13.84 0.37 0.22
N SER A 42 14.83 0.52 1.09
CA SER A 42 14.73 0.17 2.51
C SER A 42 13.72 1.03 3.27
N ASP A 43 13.37 2.19 2.73
CA ASP A 43 12.41 3.12 3.32
C ASP A 43 10.96 2.65 3.22
N PHE A 44 10.58 1.84 2.23
CA PHE A 44 9.17 1.51 2.02
C PHE A 44 8.72 0.39 2.97
N PRO A 45 7.50 0.46 3.54
CA PRO A 45 7.03 -0.54 4.50
C PRO A 45 7.01 -1.95 3.91
N ARG A 46 7.41 -2.91 4.74
CA ARG A 46 7.56 -4.31 4.31
C ARG A 46 6.20 -4.97 4.10
N PRO A 47 6.06 -5.78 3.04
CA PRO A 47 4.85 -6.51 2.80
C PRO A 47 4.70 -7.66 3.81
N LEU A 48 3.47 -7.87 4.26
CA LEU A 48 3.06 -9.02 5.05
C LEU A 48 2.53 -10.11 4.11
N LYS A 49 3.12 -11.30 4.23
CA LYS A 49 2.61 -12.51 3.58
C LYS A 49 1.55 -13.14 4.49
N LEU A 50 0.29 -13.05 4.10
CA LEU A 50 -0.82 -13.63 4.87
C LEU A 50 -1.08 -15.09 4.48
N SER A 51 -0.81 -15.46 3.22
CA SER A 51 -1.03 -16.80 2.67
C SER A 51 -0.17 -17.00 1.40
N PRO A 52 0.02 -18.23 0.88
CA PRO A 52 0.69 -18.43 -0.40
C PRO A 52 0.03 -17.61 -1.52
N GLY A 53 0.79 -16.67 -2.10
CA GLY A 53 0.30 -15.77 -3.15
C GLY A 53 -0.45 -14.52 -2.67
N VAL A 54 -0.70 -14.36 -1.36
CA VAL A 54 -1.38 -13.18 -0.81
C VAL A 54 -0.41 -12.31 -0.04
N THR A 55 -0.03 -11.20 -0.67
CA THR A 55 0.85 -10.17 -0.10
C THR A 55 0.04 -8.90 0.16
N ARG A 56 0.16 -8.35 1.37
CA ARG A 56 -0.59 -7.17 1.83
C ARG A 56 0.27 -6.26 2.69
N TRP A 57 -0.08 -4.99 2.78
CA TRP A 57 0.53 -4.02 3.69
C TRP A 57 -0.48 -3.61 4.74
N ARG A 58 -0.05 -3.24 5.95
CA ARG A 58 -0.95 -2.58 6.91
C ARG A 58 -1.16 -1.15 6.45
N ALA A 59 -2.39 -0.67 6.53
CA ALA A 59 -2.69 0.74 6.29
C ALA A 59 -1.85 1.65 7.22
N GLU A 60 -1.75 1.27 8.50
CA GLU A 60 -0.99 2.01 9.52
C GLU A 60 0.48 2.22 9.13
N ASP A 61 1.16 1.19 8.59
CA ASP A 61 2.56 1.29 8.17
C ASP A 61 2.71 2.24 6.97
N ILE A 62 1.74 2.22 6.04
CA ILE A 62 1.74 3.10 4.86
C ILE A 62 1.47 4.55 5.28
N GLU A 63 0.50 4.78 6.16
CA GLU A 63 0.19 6.10 6.70
C GLU A 63 1.36 6.69 7.48
N ALA A 64 2.00 5.88 8.35
CA ALA A 64 3.19 6.29 9.08
C ALA A 64 4.32 6.69 8.11
N TRP A 65 4.55 5.89 7.06
CA TRP A 65 5.55 6.20 6.03
C TRP A 65 5.27 7.50 5.29
N ILE A 66 4.00 7.76 4.93
CA ILE A 66 3.59 9.03 4.29
C ILE A 66 3.90 10.20 5.23
N ALA A 67 3.51 10.09 6.50
CA ALA A 67 3.74 11.13 7.49
C ALA A 67 5.24 11.38 7.75
N GLU A 68 6.08 10.34 7.69
CA GLU A 68 7.55 10.48 7.73
C GLU A 68 8.09 11.24 6.52
N LYS A 69 7.62 10.93 5.30
CA LYS A 69 8.06 11.62 4.08
C LYS A 69 7.55 13.06 3.96
N GLU A 70 6.35 13.35 4.46
CA GLU A 70 5.86 14.72 4.59
C GLU A 70 6.76 15.54 5.53
N LYS A 71 7.19 14.97 6.66
CA LYS A 71 8.11 15.63 7.60
C LYS A 71 9.51 15.81 7.03
N GLU A 72 10.01 14.85 6.26
CA GLU A 72 11.33 14.93 5.59
C GLU A 72 11.37 16.02 4.52
N THR A 73 10.27 16.21 3.78
CA THR A 73 10.19 17.21 2.70
C THR A 73 9.94 18.63 3.23
N ALA A 74 9.42 18.77 4.45
CA ALA A 74 9.15 20.06 5.10
C ALA A 74 10.36 20.63 5.88
N LYS A 75 11.56 20.07 5.69
CA LYS A 75 12.80 20.51 6.31
C LYS A 75 13.73 21.15 5.28
#